data_AF-A0A4Q5T072-F1
#
_entry.id   AF-A0A4Q5T072-F1
#
_cell.length_a   1.000
_cell.length_b   1.000
_cell.length_c   1.000
_cell.angle_alpha   90.00
_cell.angle_beta   90.00
_cell.angle_gamma   90.00
#
_symmetry.space_group_name_H-M   'P 1'
#
loop_
_entity.id
_entity.type
_entity.pdbx_description
1 polymer ?
#
loop_
_entity_poly.entity_id
_entity_poly.type
_entity_poly.pdbx_seq_one_letter_code
_entity_poly.pdbx_strand_id
1 'polypeptide(L)'
;MLIVRYEVSDGRSGEDVVLVDQKWSFGRFGGEETPTVETDDRRVSRGALVIRDSGPGPVVFRGQRGEQARVGLVSDDGSTEWLEEGKAGNLTATARRVTFDLDDENVLTLEVDFADRGSVVERQQQAAQPHLSVVPEATDVP
;
A
#
# COMPACT_ATOMS: atom_id res chain seq x y z
N MET A 1 -7.04 -0.10 5.93
CA MET A 1 -6.00 -1.04 6.31
C MET A 1 -5.67 -1.91 5.12
N LEU A 2 -4.38 -2.05 4.84
CA LEU A 2 -3.82 -2.99 3.87
C LEU A 2 -2.99 -4.02 4.61
N ILE A 3 -2.96 -5.23 4.10
CA ILE A 3 -2.02 -6.27 4.52
C ILE A 3 -1.08 -6.45 3.35
N VAL A 4 0.21 -6.16 3.55
CA VAL A 4 1.26 -6.27 2.54
C VAL A 4 2.12 -7.47 2.87
N ARG A 5 1.98 -8.53 2.09
CA ARG A 5 2.88 -9.68 2.14
C ARG A 5 4.00 -9.44 1.14
N TYR A 6 5.23 -9.65 1.55
CA TYR A 6 6.39 -9.44 0.69
C TYR A 6 7.32 -10.66 0.70
N GLU A 7 7.98 -10.86 -0.43
CA GLU A 7 9.07 -11.79 -0.61
C GLU A 7 10.18 -11.09 -1.40
N VAL A 8 11.39 -11.08 -0.84
CA VAL A 8 12.58 -10.49 -1.43
C VAL A 8 13.44 -11.62 -2.00
N SER A 9 14.14 -11.37 -3.11
CA SER A 9 14.97 -12.39 -3.77
C SER A 9 16.08 -12.97 -2.89
N ASP A 10 16.50 -12.25 -1.83
CA ASP A 10 17.46 -12.76 -0.84
C ASP A 10 16.87 -13.80 0.14
N GLY A 11 15.57 -14.11 0.01
CA GLY A 11 14.85 -15.12 0.80
C GLY A 11 14.12 -14.56 2.01
N ARG A 12 14.25 -13.26 2.31
CA ARG A 12 13.43 -12.59 3.32
C ARG A 12 11.97 -12.51 2.84
N SER A 13 11.06 -12.84 3.74
CA SER A 13 9.63 -12.63 3.53
C SER A 13 8.97 -12.18 4.83
N GLY A 14 7.82 -11.55 4.71
CA GLY A 14 7.09 -11.05 5.85
C GLY A 14 5.71 -10.54 5.49
N GLU A 15 4.98 -10.14 6.52
CA GLU A 15 3.67 -9.53 6.42
C GLU A 15 3.66 -8.25 7.25
N ASP A 16 3.32 -7.14 6.61
CA ASP A 16 3.17 -5.84 7.25
C ASP A 16 1.71 -5.37 7.18
N VAL A 17 1.24 -4.74 8.25
CA VAL A 17 -0.08 -4.10 8.28
C VAL A 17 0.10 -2.60 8.09
N VAL A 18 -0.54 -2.06 7.05
CA VAL A 18 -0.52 -0.62 6.73
C VAL A 18 -1.85 -0.01 7.12
N LEU A 19 -1.85 0.90 8.09
CA LEU A 19 -3.06 1.61 8.52
C LEU A 19 -3.40 2.76 7.57
N VAL A 20 -4.60 3.33 7.74
CA VAL A 20 -5.02 4.52 7.01
C VAL A 20 -4.02 5.65 7.24
N ASP A 21 -3.71 6.40 6.18
CA ASP A 21 -2.69 7.47 6.14
C ASP A 21 -1.24 7.01 6.37
N GLN A 22 -0.99 5.72 6.62
CA GLN A 22 0.34 5.16 6.59
C GLN A 22 0.75 4.77 5.16
N LYS A 23 2.04 4.53 5.01
CA LYS A 23 2.64 4.04 3.78
C LYS A 23 3.56 2.88 4.09
N TRP A 24 3.59 1.92 3.17
CA TRP A 24 4.62 0.90 3.10
C TRP A 24 5.63 1.32 2.04
N SER A 25 6.92 1.06 2.27
CA SER A 25 7.93 1.38 1.26
C SER A 25 8.98 0.29 1.06
N PHE A 26 9.61 0.29 -0.11
CA PHE A 26 10.78 -0.52 -0.39
C PHE A 26 11.88 0.35 -1.02
N GLY A 27 13.12 0.13 -0.58
CA GLY A 27 14.28 0.78 -1.16
C GLY A 27 15.53 0.66 -0.31
N ARG A 28 16.54 1.47 -0.65
CA ARG A 28 17.83 1.42 0.03
C ARG A 28 17.78 1.99 1.45
N PHE A 29 18.64 1.45 2.33
CA PHE A 29 18.81 1.84 3.73
C PHE A 29 18.82 3.37 3.96
N GLY A 30 18.07 3.81 4.98
CA GLY A 30 18.09 5.20 5.48
C GLY A 30 16.79 5.98 5.33
N GLY A 31 15.64 5.31 5.36
CA GLY A 31 14.34 5.96 5.59
C GLY A 31 13.87 5.76 7.03
N GLU A 32 13.36 6.81 7.69
CA GLU A 32 12.69 6.70 9.01
C GLU A 32 11.23 6.22 8.88
N GLU A 33 10.87 5.64 7.74
CA GLU A 33 9.49 5.31 7.39
C GLU A 33 9.21 3.86 7.77
N THR A 34 8.20 3.61 8.59
CA THR A 34 7.70 2.27 8.89
C THR A 34 6.24 2.14 8.48
N PRO A 35 5.82 1.01 7.88
CA PRO A 35 6.61 -0.19 7.53
C PRO A 35 7.47 -0.03 6.25
N THR A 36 8.71 -0.56 6.26
CA THR A 36 9.62 -0.51 5.10
C THR A 36 10.46 -1.78 4.99
N VAL A 37 10.64 -2.28 3.78
CA VAL A 37 11.60 -3.35 3.46
C VAL A 37 12.84 -2.74 2.81
N GLU A 38 14.00 -3.02 3.38
CA GLU A 38 15.26 -2.44 2.95
C GLU A 38 16.07 -3.40 2.07
N THR A 39 16.80 -2.85 1.10
CA THR A 39 17.79 -3.56 0.29
C THR A 39 19.15 -2.84 0.31
N ASP A 40 20.23 -3.61 0.24
CA ASP A 40 21.60 -3.08 0.12
C ASP A 40 22.01 -2.82 -1.34
N ASP A 41 21.15 -3.16 -2.32
CA ASP A 41 21.45 -2.92 -3.73
C ASP A 41 21.57 -1.41 -4.02
N ARG A 42 22.73 -1.02 -4.56
CA ARG A 42 23.06 0.38 -4.84
C ARG A 42 22.34 0.95 -6.06
N ARG A 43 21.76 0.09 -6.90
CA ARG A 43 20.95 0.50 -8.06
C ARG A 43 19.60 1.03 -7.60
N VAL A 44 19.08 0.51 -6.49
CA VAL A 44 17.77 0.87 -5.93
C VAL A 44 17.85 2.19 -5.15
N SER A 45 16.91 3.11 -5.44
CA SER A 45 16.77 4.36 -4.70
C SER A 45 16.20 4.15 -3.29
N ARG A 46 16.34 5.17 -2.43
CA ARG A 46 15.59 5.23 -1.16
C ARG A 46 14.11 5.42 -1.48
N GLY A 47 13.24 4.53 -0.97
CA GLY A 47 11.79 4.57 -1.24
C GLY A 47 11.44 4.41 -2.72
N ALA A 48 12.13 3.52 -3.43
CA ALA A 48 11.92 3.24 -4.85
C ALA A 48 10.47 2.81 -5.16
N LEU A 49 9.83 2.13 -4.20
CA LEU A 49 8.42 1.74 -4.26
C LEU A 49 7.70 2.20 -3.00
N VAL A 50 6.50 2.75 -3.15
CA VAL A 50 5.67 3.20 -2.03
C VAL A 50 4.23 2.75 -2.25
N ILE A 51 3.61 2.14 -1.25
CA ILE A 51 2.20 1.75 -1.24
C ILE A 51 1.49 2.57 -0.18
N ARG A 52 0.35 3.17 -0.50
CA ARG A 52 -0.40 4.03 0.44
C ARG A 52 -1.82 3.56 0.63
N ASP A 53 -2.28 3.69 1.87
CA ASP A 53 -3.65 3.37 2.24
C ASP A 53 -4.62 4.57 2.10
N SER A 54 -4.59 5.26 0.96
CA SER A 54 -5.42 6.45 0.71
C SER A 54 -6.37 6.25 -0.47
N GLY A 55 -7.69 6.26 -0.21
CA GLY A 55 -8.73 6.31 -1.25
C GLY A 55 -8.59 5.21 -2.32
N PRO A 56 -8.49 5.53 -3.63
CA PRO A 56 -8.29 4.52 -4.69
C PRO A 56 -6.93 3.79 -4.63
N GLY A 57 -6.10 4.03 -3.62
CA GLY A 57 -4.99 3.17 -3.18
C GLY A 57 -3.81 3.07 -4.14
N PRO A 58 -2.94 4.08 -4.24
CA PRO A 58 -1.86 4.10 -5.21
C PRO A 58 -0.62 3.31 -4.75
N VAL A 59 -0.15 2.44 -5.64
CA VAL A 59 1.24 1.99 -5.72
C VAL A 59 1.99 3.05 -6.50
N VAL A 60 2.95 3.72 -5.89
CA VAL A 60 3.76 4.74 -6.54
C VAL A 60 5.15 4.18 -6.75
N PHE A 61 5.51 3.98 -8.01
CA PHE A 61 6.88 3.71 -8.39
C PHE A 61 7.62 5.05 -8.49
N ARG A 62 8.52 5.32 -7.55
CA ARG A 62 9.33 6.55 -7.55
C ARG A 62 10.61 6.42 -8.37
N GLY A 63 10.85 5.24 -8.91
CA GLY A 63 11.97 5.00 -9.80
C GLY A 63 13.33 5.15 -9.15
N GLN A 64 14.35 5.09 -9.98
CA GLN A 64 15.73 4.95 -9.55
C GLN A 64 16.70 5.73 -10.44
N ARG A 65 18.00 5.56 -10.17
CA ARG A 65 19.06 6.21 -10.96
C ARG A 65 19.49 5.28 -12.10
N GLY A 66 18.96 5.52 -13.30
CA GLY A 66 19.21 4.72 -14.52
C GLY A 66 18.10 3.68 -14.73
N GLU A 67 17.69 3.45 -15.98
CA GLU A 67 16.52 2.67 -16.45
C GLU A 67 16.46 1.16 -16.08
N GLN A 68 17.15 0.71 -15.04
CA GLN A 68 17.30 -0.71 -14.73
C GLN A 68 16.14 -1.32 -13.91
N ALA A 69 15.28 -0.52 -13.25
CA ALA A 69 14.19 -1.03 -12.43
C ALA A 69 12.83 -0.84 -13.10
N ARG A 70 11.96 -1.84 -12.93
CA ARG A 70 10.59 -1.84 -13.41
C ARG A 70 9.67 -2.32 -12.30
N VAL A 71 8.45 -1.79 -12.28
CA VAL A 71 7.42 -2.24 -11.35
C VAL A 71 6.24 -2.75 -12.15
N GLY A 72 5.85 -4.01 -11.92
CA GLY A 72 4.72 -4.64 -12.57
C GLY A 72 3.55 -4.77 -11.60
N LEU A 73 2.35 -4.37 -12.01
CA LEU A 73 1.10 -4.76 -11.37
C LEU A 73 0.60 -6.03 -12.04
N VAL A 74 0.58 -7.13 -11.29
CA VAL A 74 0.18 -8.44 -11.80
C VAL A 74 -1.26 -8.71 -11.39
N SER A 75 -2.09 -8.93 -12.40
CA SER A 75 -3.49 -9.33 -12.26
C SER A 75 -3.64 -10.84 -12.01
N ASP A 76 -4.77 -11.27 -11.47
CA ASP A 76 -5.08 -12.69 -11.20
C ASP A 76 -5.11 -13.54 -12.48
N ASP A 77 -5.36 -12.92 -13.65
CA ASP A 77 -5.30 -13.57 -14.96
C ASP A 77 -3.86 -13.73 -15.50
N GLY A 78 -2.87 -13.23 -14.75
CA GLY A 78 -1.45 -13.25 -15.13
C GLY A 78 -1.02 -12.09 -16.03
N SER A 79 -1.91 -11.18 -16.40
CA SER A 79 -1.53 -9.95 -17.12
C SER A 79 -0.68 -9.05 -16.21
N THR A 80 0.31 -8.37 -16.79
CA THR A 80 1.19 -7.45 -16.07
C THR A 80 1.11 -6.06 -16.68
N GLU A 81 0.72 -5.08 -15.88
CA GLU A 81 0.79 -3.66 -16.23
C GLU A 81 2.08 -3.07 -15.67
N TRP A 82 2.96 -2.57 -16.54
CA TRP A 82 4.23 -1.98 -16.13
C TRP A 82 4.05 -0.49 -15.80
N LEU A 83 4.41 -0.11 -14.58
CA LEU A 83 4.39 1.28 -14.13
C LEU A 83 5.61 2.03 -14.65
N GLU A 84 5.35 3.19 -15.24
CA GLU A 84 6.40 4.15 -15.57
C GLU A 84 6.89 4.85 -14.29
N GLU A 85 8.17 5.24 -14.28
CA GLU A 85 8.76 6.00 -13.19
C GLU A 85 7.97 7.29 -12.90
N GLY A 86 7.69 7.53 -11.62
CA GLY A 86 6.93 8.69 -11.14
C GLY A 86 5.42 8.57 -11.34
N LYS A 87 4.92 7.49 -11.96
CA LYS A 87 3.49 7.23 -12.08
C LYS A 87 2.97 6.36 -10.95
N ALA A 88 1.71 6.61 -10.62
CA ALA A 88 0.95 5.79 -9.70
C ALA A 88 0.14 4.76 -10.50
N GLY A 89 0.16 3.52 -10.02
CA GLY A 89 -0.78 2.47 -10.41
C GLY A 89 -1.81 2.23 -9.32
N ASN A 90 -2.98 1.71 -9.69
CA ASN A 90 -4.03 1.39 -8.73
C ASN A 90 -4.12 -0.11 -8.52
N LEU A 91 -4.00 -0.54 -7.27
CA LEU A 91 -4.28 -1.92 -6.92
C LEU A 91 -5.79 -2.14 -6.88
N THR A 92 -6.22 -3.30 -7.36
CA THR A 92 -7.63 -3.69 -7.35
C THR A 92 -7.79 -5.08 -6.76
N ALA A 93 -9.03 -5.50 -6.50
CA ALA A 93 -9.30 -6.85 -6.02
C ALA A 93 -8.74 -7.95 -6.96
N THR A 94 -8.61 -7.65 -8.25
CA THR A 94 -8.10 -8.57 -9.29
C THR A 94 -6.66 -8.27 -9.71
N ALA A 95 -6.04 -7.21 -9.19
CA ALA A 95 -4.67 -6.80 -9.48
C ALA A 95 -4.03 -6.34 -8.17
N ARG A 96 -3.68 -7.34 -7.35
CA ARG A 96 -3.18 -7.16 -5.99
C ARG A 96 -1.72 -7.55 -5.81
N ARG A 97 -1.10 -8.10 -6.85
CA ARG A 97 0.31 -8.49 -6.83
C ARG A 97 1.16 -7.43 -7.47
N VAL A 98 2.29 -7.10 -6.86
CA VAL A 98 3.28 -6.15 -7.39
C VAL A 98 4.63 -6.85 -7.50
N THR A 99 5.29 -6.71 -8.64
CA THR A 99 6.68 -7.11 -8.81
C THR A 99 7.56 -5.88 -8.90
N PHE A 100 8.76 -5.95 -8.32
CA PHE A 100 9.84 -5.03 -8.59
C PHE A 100 10.97 -5.84 -9.22
N ASP A 101 11.33 -5.48 -10.43
CA ASP A 101 12.31 -6.17 -11.25
C ASP A 101 13.50 -5.24 -11.49
N LEU A 102 14.72 -5.76 -11.41
CA LEU A 102 15.97 -5.03 -11.59
C LEU A 102 16.84 -5.78 -12.61
N ASP A 103 17.16 -5.15 -13.73
CA ASP A 103 17.85 -5.79 -14.88
C ASP A 103 17.20 -7.14 -15.28
N ASP A 104 15.86 -7.15 -15.33
CA ASP A 104 15.01 -8.32 -15.64
C ASP A 104 15.01 -9.44 -14.58
N GLU A 105 15.61 -9.22 -13.39
CA GLU A 105 15.51 -10.12 -12.24
C GLU A 105 14.46 -9.63 -11.24
N ASN A 106 13.55 -10.51 -10.81
CA ASN A 106 12.60 -10.16 -9.75
C ASN A 106 13.32 -10.06 -8.40
N VAL A 107 13.38 -8.87 -7.84
CA VAL A 107 14.02 -8.62 -6.54
C VAL A 107 13.02 -8.52 -5.39
N LEU A 108 11.77 -8.20 -5.70
CA LEU A 108 10.69 -8.12 -4.71
C LEU A 108 9.38 -8.53 -5.39
N THR A 109 8.63 -9.37 -4.69
CA THR A 109 7.23 -9.65 -4.96
C THR A 109 6.40 -9.25 -3.76
N LEU A 110 5.26 -8.61 -4.02
CA LEU A 110 4.30 -8.16 -3.03
C LEU A 110 2.92 -8.71 -3.36
N GLU A 111 2.16 -9.08 -2.35
CA GLU A 111 0.73 -9.34 -2.44
C GLU A 111 0.01 -8.46 -1.43
N VAL A 112 -0.94 -7.65 -1.91
CA VAL A 112 -1.64 -6.65 -1.11
C VAL A 112 -3.10 -7.04 -0.94
N ASP A 113 -3.46 -7.43 0.27
CA ASP A 113 -4.85 -7.69 0.63
C ASP A 113 -5.49 -6.43 1.22
N PHE A 114 -6.63 -6.04 0.67
CA PHE A 114 -7.46 -4.99 1.25
C PHE A 114 -8.30 -5.59 2.35
N ALA A 115 -8.07 -5.18 3.60
CA ALA A 115 -8.97 -5.59 4.68
C ALA A 115 -10.39 -5.07 4.37
N ASP A 116 -11.38 -5.96 4.47
CA ASP A 116 -12.78 -5.67 4.17
C ASP A 116 -13.24 -4.45 4.96
N ARG A 117 -13.49 -3.34 4.27
CA ARG A 117 -13.86 -2.06 4.91
C ARG A 117 -15.36 -1.87 5.08
N GLY A 118 -16.15 -2.92 4.89
CA GLY A 118 -17.57 -2.76 4.62
C GLY A 118 -17.81 -2.01 3.32
N SER A 119 -19.01 -2.15 2.78
CA SER A 119 -19.36 -1.51 1.51
C SER A 119 -19.34 0.02 1.67
N VAL A 120 -19.05 0.77 0.58
CA VAL A 120 -19.13 2.25 0.55
C VAL A 120 -20.50 2.75 1.08
N VAL A 121 -21.55 1.95 0.87
CA VAL A 121 -22.91 2.17 1.37
C VAL A 121 -23.00 2.20 2.90
N GLU A 122 -22.29 1.32 3.61
CA GLU A 122 -22.28 1.29 5.08
C GLU A 122 -21.59 2.53 5.67
N ARG A 123 -20.51 3.01 5.01
CA ARG A 123 -19.81 4.22 5.44
C ARG A 123 -20.63 5.49 5.26
N GLN A 124 -21.42 5.59 4.19
CA GLN A 124 -22.35 6.72 4.00
C GLN A 124 -23.50 6.70 5.01
N GLN A 125 -23.97 5.53 5.42
CA GLN A 125 -25.01 5.41 6.45
C GLN A 125 -24.50 5.73 7.85
N GLN A 126 -23.26 5.37 8.19
CA GLN A 126 -22.65 5.75 9.48
C GLN A 126 -22.32 7.24 9.58
N ALA A 127 -21.85 7.88 8.50
CA ALA A 127 -21.57 9.31 8.49
C ALA A 127 -22.85 10.18 8.51
N ALA A 128 -24.00 9.61 8.14
CA ALA A 128 -25.30 10.29 8.11
C ALA A 128 -26.12 10.15 9.41
N GLN A 129 -25.59 9.49 10.45
CA GLN A 129 -26.22 9.48 11.77
C GLN A 129 -25.76 10.72 12.57
N PRO A 130 -26.57 11.79 12.69
CA PRO A 130 -26.31 12.80 13.71
C PRO A 130 -26.41 12.11 15.06
N HIS A 131 -25.35 12.22 15.86
CA HIS A 131 -25.35 11.90 17.27
C HIS A 131 -26.60 12.52 17.92
N LEU A 132 -27.54 11.70 18.38
CA LEU A 132 -28.54 12.17 19.32
C LEU A 132 -27.77 12.52 20.60
N SER A 133 -27.45 13.80 20.80
CA SER A 133 -27.04 14.29 22.11
C SER A 133 -28.20 14.02 23.06
N VAL A 134 -28.06 12.99 23.88
CA VAL A 134 -28.88 12.82 25.08
C VAL A 134 -28.54 14.01 25.98
N VAL A 135 -29.42 15.00 25.97
CA VAL A 135 -29.44 16.03 27.00
C VAL A 135 -29.82 15.34 28.32
N PRO A 136 -29.04 15.46 29.40
CA PRO A 136 -29.50 15.00 30.70
C PRO A 136 -30.59 15.96 31.17
N GLU A 137 -31.81 15.45 31.32
CA GLU A 137 -32.96 16.14 31.90
C GLU A 137 -32.60 16.56 33.33
N ALA A 138 -32.47 17.86 33.56
CA ALA A 138 -32.27 18.42 34.89
C ALA A 138 -33.54 18.20 35.71
N THR A 139 -33.44 17.35 36.72
CA THR A 139 -34.48 17.17 37.74
C THR A 139 -34.62 18.46 38.55
N ASP A 140 -35.70 19.20 38.33
CA ASP A 140 -36.10 20.33 39.16
C ASP A 140 -37.17 19.85 40.15
N VAL A 141 -36.81 19.86 41.44
CA VAL A 141 -37.67 19.67 42.62
C VAL A 141 -37.13 20.70 43.63
N PRO A 142 -37.94 21.63 44.17
CA PRO A 142 -39.11 21.32 44.99
C PRO A 142 -40.42 22.10 44.71
#